data_AF-A0A8S0VP09-F1
#
_entry.id   AF-A0A8S0VP09-F1
#
_cell.length_a   1.000
_cell.length_b   1.000
_cell.length_c   1.000
_cell.angle_alpha   90.00
_cell.angle_beta   90.00
_cell.angle_gamma   90.00
#
_symmetry.space_group_name_H-M   'P 1'
#
loop_
_entity.id
_entity.type
_entity.pdbx_description
1 polymer ?
#
loop_
_entity_poly.entity_id
_entity_poly.type
_entity_poly.pdbx_seq_one_letter_code
_entity_poly.pdbx_strand_id
1 'polypeptide(L)'
;NILRPLSPHLPIYKPQLTSTFPIYHRISGAFLATIVLFFYLICLKIGLICLTYENVYLFFFYSSKLILISVEITALALSYHLYNGVRHLY
;
A
#
# COMPACT_ATOMS: atom_id res chain seq x y z
N ASN A 1 -36.97 -9.16 19.99
CA ASN A 1 -35.95 -8.42 19.22
C ASN A 1 -36.48 -8.07 17.85
N ILE A 2 -36.97 -6.83 17.69
CA ILE A 2 -37.39 -6.32 16.37
C ILE A 2 -36.12 -6.04 15.57
N LEU A 3 -35.98 -6.64 14.39
CA LEU A 3 -34.87 -6.39 13.45
C LEU A 3 -34.97 -4.93 12.95
N ARG A 4 -34.28 -4.00 13.61
CA ARG A 4 -34.14 -2.63 13.08
C ARG A 4 -33.07 -2.63 11.98
N PRO A 5 -33.41 -2.17 10.77
CA PRO A 5 -32.42 -2.05 9.70
C PRO A 5 -31.42 -0.93 10.01
N LEU A 6 -30.17 -1.11 9.56
CA LEU A 6 -29.15 -0.08 9.60
C LEU A 6 -29.52 1.03 8.62
N SER A 7 -29.44 2.29 9.05
CA SER A 7 -29.63 3.43 8.14
C SER A 7 -28.56 3.41 7.03
N PRO A 8 -28.92 3.74 5.78
CA PRO A 8 -27.96 3.87 4.70
C PRO A 8 -26.93 4.97 5.04
N HIS A 9 -25.66 4.69 4.77
CA HIS A 9 -24.53 5.58 5.07
C HIS A 9 -23.65 5.74 3.82
N LEU A 10 -22.64 4.88 3.63
CA LEU A 10 -21.71 4.95 2.49
C LEU A 10 -22.39 5.02 1.11
N PRO A 11 -23.45 4.23 0.82
CA PRO A 11 -24.06 4.24 -0.51
C PRO A 11 -24.71 5.58 -0.91
N ILE A 12 -25.11 6.39 0.07
CA ILE A 12 -25.77 7.69 -0.15
C ILE A 12 -24.87 8.88 0.20
N TYR A 13 -23.67 8.64 0.72
CA TYR A 13 -22.73 9.68 1.12
C TYR A 13 -22.04 10.30 -0.10
N LYS A 14 -22.00 11.63 -0.18
CA LYS A 14 -21.27 12.37 -1.21
C LYS A 14 -19.81 12.58 -0.77
N PRO A 15 -18.80 12.06 -1.49
CA PRO A 15 -17.40 12.24 -1.12
C PRO A 15 -16.98 13.70 -1.10
N GLN A 16 -16.33 14.11 -0.01
CA GLN A 16 -15.74 15.44 0.18
C GLN A 16 -14.21 15.32 0.26
N LEU A 17 -13.46 16.33 -0.17
CA LEU A 17 -11.99 16.29 -0.09
C LEU A 17 -11.50 16.02 1.35
N THR A 18 -12.14 16.64 2.34
CA THR A 18 -11.86 16.43 3.77
C THR A 18 -12.07 14.98 4.22
N SER A 19 -13.03 14.26 3.62
CA SER A 19 -13.28 12.84 3.90
C SER A 19 -12.33 11.90 3.15
N THR A 20 -11.81 12.31 1.99
CA THR A 20 -10.94 11.45 1.17
C THR A 20 -9.48 11.51 1.59
N PHE A 21 -8.96 12.66 2.04
CA PHE A 21 -7.56 12.79 2.51
C PHE A 21 -7.18 11.75 3.58
N PRO A 22 -7.95 11.57 4.68
CA PRO A 22 -7.61 10.58 5.70
C PRO A 22 -7.65 9.14 5.18
N ILE A 23 -8.55 8.83 4.23
CA ILE A 23 -8.65 7.50 3.61
C ILE A 23 -7.38 7.21 2.80
N TYR A 24 -6.98 8.14 1.93
CA TYR A 24 -5.77 7.98 1.13
C TYR A 24 -4.49 7.97 1.98
N HIS A 25 -4.45 8.69 3.10
CA HIS A 25 -3.32 8.63 4.03
C HIS A 25 -3.16 7.23 4.64
N ARG A 26 -4.27 6.58 5.01
CA ARG A 26 -4.25 5.19 5.49
C ARG A 26 -3.83 4.20 4.39
N ILE A 27 -4.36 4.36 3.18
CA ILE A 27 -4.03 3.49 2.03
C ILE A 27 -2.53 3.59 1.71
N SER A 28 -2.01 4.81 1.56
CA SER A 28 -0.58 5.05 1.30
C SER A 28 0.31 4.51 2.42
N GLY A 29 -0.08 4.69 3.69
CA GLY A 29 0.66 4.15 4.83
C GLY A 29 0.71 2.62 4.85
N ALA A 30 -0.44 1.96 4.64
CA ALA A 30 -0.51 0.50 4.57
C ALA A 30 0.29 -0.07 3.38
N PHE A 31 0.23 0.60 2.24
CA PHE A 31 1.03 0.24 1.05
C PHE A 31 2.54 0.33 1.33
N LEU A 32 3.02 1.45 1.89
CA LEU A 32 4.43 1.64 2.23
C LEU A 32 4.90 0.63 3.28
N ALA A 33 4.10 0.37 4.32
CA ALA A 33 4.41 -0.64 5.34
C ALA A 33 4.54 -2.04 4.72
N THR A 34 3.69 -2.38 3.76
CA THR A 34 3.74 -3.66 3.04
C THR A 34 5.03 -3.79 2.24
N ILE A 35 5.46 -2.72 1.54
CA ILE A 35 6.73 -2.72 0.79
C ILE A 35 7.91 -2.96 1.74
N VAL A 36 7.96 -2.22 2.86
CA VAL A 36 9.04 -2.35 3.84
C VAL A 36 9.07 -3.77 4.42
N LEU A 37 7.91 -4.32 4.78
CA LEU A 37 7.81 -5.68 5.32
C LEU A 37 8.22 -6.73 4.28
N PHE A 38 7.77 -6.59 3.03
CA PHE A 38 8.09 -7.52 1.95
C PHE A 38 9.59 -7.51 1.64
N PHE A 39 10.19 -6.32 1.57
CA PHE A 39 11.63 -6.16 1.38
C PHE A 39 12.41 -6.79 2.55
N TYR A 40 12.00 -6.54 3.79
CA TYR A 40 12.59 -7.16 4.97
C TYR A 40 12.55 -8.69 4.89
N LEU A 41 11.41 -9.28 4.52
CA LEU A 41 11.28 -10.73 4.42
C LEU A 41 12.16 -11.32 3.31
N ILE A 42 12.22 -10.70 2.13
CA ILE A 42 13.05 -11.19 1.03
C ILE A 42 14.54 -11.07 1.36
N CYS A 43 14.98 -9.89 1.79
CA CYS A 43 16.40 -9.60 1.94
C CYS A 43 17.01 -10.24 3.20
N LEU A 44 16.28 -10.25 4.32
CA LEU A 44 16.84 -10.66 5.61
C LEU A 44 16.44 -12.06 6.06
N LYS A 45 15.34 -12.62 5.54
CA LYS A 45 14.86 -13.95 5.97
C LYS A 45 15.04 -15.02 4.90
N ILE A 46 14.81 -14.68 3.64
CA ILE A 46 14.79 -15.65 2.54
C ILE A 46 16.18 -15.83 1.91
N GLY A 47 17.01 -14.77 1.91
CA GLY A 47 18.42 -14.84 1.50
C GLY A 47 18.62 -15.14 0.01
N LEU A 48 19.87 -15.04 -0.45
CA LEU A 48 20.21 -15.20 -1.89
C LEU A 48 20.00 -16.64 -2.40
N ILE A 49 20.00 -17.62 -1.48
CA ILE A 49 19.72 -19.04 -1.77
C ILE A 49 18.33 -19.25 -2.38
N CYS A 50 17.36 -18.38 -2.09
CA CYS A 50 16.03 -18.54 -2.69
C CYS A 50 16.03 -18.27 -4.21
N LEU A 51 16.96 -17.44 -4.68
CA LEU A 51 17.12 -17.14 -6.11
C LEU A 51 17.77 -18.29 -6.90
N THR A 52 18.28 -19.34 -6.23
CA THR A 52 18.74 -20.55 -6.92
C THR A 52 17.60 -21.49 -7.29
N TYR A 53 16.41 -21.31 -6.72
CA TYR A 53 15.23 -22.07 -7.13
C TYR A 53 14.66 -21.47 -8.42
N GLU A 54 14.56 -22.30 -9.45
CA GLU A 54 14.16 -21.89 -10.81
C GLU A 54 12.83 -21.11 -10.82
N ASN A 55 11.81 -21.60 -10.11
CA ASN A 55 10.50 -20.94 -10.05
C ASN A 55 10.57 -19.53 -9.43
N VAL A 56 11.39 -19.35 -8.40
CA VAL A 56 11.55 -18.06 -7.72
C VAL A 56 12.34 -17.10 -8.61
N TYR A 57 13.41 -17.60 -9.24
CA TYR A 57 14.18 -16.83 -10.21
C TYR A 57 13.32 -16.34 -11.37
N LEU A 58 12.54 -17.23 -11.99
CA LEU A 58 11.65 -16.90 -13.10
C LEU A 58 10.61 -15.86 -12.68
N PHE A 59 10.02 -16.00 -11.49
CA PHE A 59 9.10 -15.01 -10.95
C PHE A 59 9.73 -13.62 -10.89
N PHE A 60 10.89 -13.47 -10.23
CA PHE A 60 11.58 -12.18 -10.15
C PHE A 60 12.03 -11.64 -11.51
N PHE A 61 12.48 -12.53 -12.41
CA PHE A 61 12.90 -12.16 -13.75
C PHE A 61 11.74 -11.56 -14.56
N TYR A 62 10.56 -12.19 -14.56
CA TYR A 62 9.39 -11.65 -15.26
C TYR A 62 8.82 -10.41 -14.57
N SER A 63 8.81 -10.38 -13.24
CA SER A 63 8.37 -9.20 -12.46
C SER A 63 9.31 -8.00 -12.59
N SER A 64 10.57 -8.19 -13.00
CA SER A 64 11.55 -7.11 -13.14
C SER A 64 11.08 -5.98 -14.07
N LYS A 65 10.26 -6.30 -15.07
CA LYS A 65 9.66 -5.33 -15.99
C LYS A 65 8.75 -4.31 -15.29
N LEU A 66 8.22 -4.68 -14.12
CA LEU A 66 7.35 -3.82 -13.31
C LEU A 66 8.13 -2.96 -12.30
N ILE A 67 9.47 -3.08 -12.25
CA ILE A 67 10.27 -2.34 -11.27
C ILE A 67 10.08 -0.84 -11.44
N LEU A 68 10.18 -0.32 -12.66
CA LEU A 68 10.06 1.12 -12.90
C LEU A 68 8.71 1.66 -12.41
N ILE A 69 7.60 1.04 -12.81
CA ILE A 69 6.27 1.49 -12.38
C ILE A 69 6.05 1.33 -10.88
N SER A 70 6.63 0.29 -10.27
CA SER A 70 6.56 0.08 -8.82
C SER A 70 7.31 1.17 -8.05
N VAL A 71 8.47 1.63 -8.56
CA VAL A 71 9.26 2.71 -7.97
C VAL A 71 8.50 4.03 -8.05
N GLU A 72 7.91 4.36 -9.20
CA GLU A 72 7.11 5.58 -9.37
C GLU A 72 5.89 5.61 -8.43
N ILE A 73 5.14 4.51 -8.34
CA ILE A 73 3.99 4.41 -7.42
C ILE A 73 4.44 4.53 -5.97
N THR A 74 5.59 3.94 -5.62
CA THR A 74 6.17 4.03 -4.27
C THR A 74 6.59 5.45 -3.93
N ALA A 75 7.26 6.15 -4.86
CA ALA A 75 7.65 7.54 -4.70
C ALA A 75 6.43 8.46 -4.53
N LEU A 76 5.36 8.22 -5.31
CA LEU A 76 4.10 8.95 -5.19
C LEU A 76 3.43 8.71 -3.83
N ALA A 77 3.31 7.45 -3.42
CA ALA A 77 2.72 7.08 -2.14
C ALA A 77 3.50 7.67 -0.96
N LEU A 78 4.83 7.61 -1.01
CA LEU A 78 5.72 8.20 0.00
C LEU A 78 5.55 9.71 0.08
N SER A 79 5.60 10.40 -1.07
CA SER A 79 5.46 11.86 -1.14
C SER A 79 4.11 12.32 -0.57
N TYR A 80 3.02 11.63 -0.96
CA TYR A 80 1.69 11.90 -0.44
C TYR A 80 1.58 11.64 1.07
N HIS A 81 2.08 10.48 1.53
CA HIS A 81 1.98 10.08 2.93
C HIS A 81 2.76 11.02 3.84
N LEU A 82 3.97 11.43 3.43
CA LEU A 82 4.79 12.40 4.15
C LEU A 82 4.10 13.76 4.21
N TYR A 83 3.65 14.29 3.07
CA TYR A 83 3.00 15.61 3.03
C TYR A 83 1.74 15.65 3.92
N ASN A 84 0.87 14.65 3.78
CA ASN A 84 -0.35 14.60 4.59
C ASN A 84 -0.07 14.25 6.07
N GLY A 85 1.02 13.52 6.35
CA GLY A 85 1.51 13.27 7.71
C GLY A 85 1.97 14.56 8.40
N VAL A 86 2.77 15.38 7.70
CA VAL A 86 3.16 16.72 8.19
C VAL A 86 1.92 17.58 8.44
N ARG A 87 0.96 17.61 7.51
CA ARG A 87 -0.32 18.30 7.69
C ARG A 87 -1.12 17.82 8.91
N HIS A 88 -0.97 16.56 9.33
CA HIS A 88 -1.66 16.04 10.52
C HIS A 88 -0.99 16.43 11.84
N LEU A 89 0.30 16.78 11.81
CA LEU A 89 1.05 17.19 13.00
C LEU A 89 0.84 18.67 13.36
N TYR A 90 0.39 19.49 12.42
CA TYR A 90 0.12 20.93 12.57
C TYR A 90 -1.38 21.22 12.41
#